data_AF-A0A497B0E6-F1
#
_entry.id   AF-A0A497B0E6-F1
#
_cell.length_a   1.000
_cell.length_b   1.000
_cell.length_c   1.000
_cell.angle_alpha   90.00
_cell.angle_beta   90.00
_cell.angle_gamma   90.00
#
_symmetry.space_group_name_H-M   'P 1'
#
loop_
_entity.id
_entity.type
_entity.pdbx_description
1 polymer ?
#
loop_
_entity_poly.entity_id
_entity_poly.type
_entity_poly.pdbx_seq_one_letter_code
_entity_poly.pdbx_strand_id
1 'polypeptide(L)'
;LCGQLEAECQSILALRPDLKVVKLADGAEENWRFLDDLDLGLPPPLLVEVEEASIVDFYHATEHLKKACDAIWNDNAVKSKAEFERYRTLLKEEDNGVETVIRSLKYHFGRARSSRRELIEEQLTYFRNQRHRMQYAQYLREGLPIGSGVIEAACKTLATQRMKQSGMSWGQNGGQAILTLRSLIQSNRWEQGWQLLRADFCKQVNVVKSKHDSSLTQHQEAPIPVWTNNNVADTSYYHSLPLVA
;
A
#
# COMPACT_ATOMS: atom_id res chain seq x y z
N LEU A 1 2.15 -3.58 -13.36
CA LEU A 1 1.93 -3.36 -11.91
C LEU A 1 2.70 -4.39 -11.10
N CYS A 2 2.45 -5.69 -11.30
CA CYS A 2 3.14 -6.80 -10.59
C CYS A 2 4.67 -6.72 -10.64
N GLY A 3 5.26 -6.52 -11.82
CA GLY A 3 6.73 -6.44 -11.94
C GLY A 3 7.38 -5.21 -11.27
N GLN A 4 6.64 -4.12 -11.03
CA GLN A 4 7.19 -2.97 -10.30
C GLN A 4 7.24 -3.24 -8.80
N LEU A 5 6.19 -3.85 -8.24
CA LEU A 5 6.18 -4.25 -6.83
C LEU A 5 7.29 -5.28 -6.55
N GLU A 6 7.42 -6.27 -7.42
CA GLU A 6 8.47 -7.30 -7.31
C GLU A 6 9.87 -6.65 -7.31
N ALA A 7 10.17 -5.81 -8.31
CA ALA A 7 11.46 -5.12 -8.38
C ALA A 7 11.74 -4.23 -7.15
N GLU A 8 10.72 -3.56 -6.60
CA GLU A 8 10.86 -2.78 -5.36
C GLU A 8 11.15 -3.67 -4.15
N CYS A 9 10.41 -4.78 -3.99
CA CYS A 9 10.64 -5.75 -2.92
C CYS A 9 12.06 -6.32 -2.98
N GLN A 10 12.50 -6.76 -4.17
CA GLN A 10 13.86 -7.27 -4.40
C GLN A 10 14.92 -6.23 -4.04
N SER A 11 14.73 -4.97 -4.47
CA SER A 11 15.67 -3.88 -4.18
C SER A 11 15.79 -3.60 -2.69
N ILE A 12 14.68 -3.65 -1.95
CA ILE A 12 14.67 -3.44 -0.49
C ILE A 12 15.36 -4.59 0.23
N LEU A 13 15.02 -5.84 -0.12
CA LEU A 13 15.57 -7.02 0.54
C LEU A 13 17.04 -7.27 0.19
N ALA A 14 17.49 -6.87 -0.99
CA ALA A 14 18.92 -6.87 -1.32
C ALA A 14 19.75 -5.97 -0.39
N LEU A 15 19.17 -4.87 0.10
CA LEU A 15 19.82 -3.95 1.06
C LEU A 15 19.59 -4.35 2.51
N ARG A 16 18.44 -4.96 2.81
CA ARG A 16 17.98 -5.29 4.16
C ARG A 16 17.32 -6.68 4.18
N PRO A 17 18.12 -7.76 4.08
CA PRO A 17 17.60 -9.13 4.06
C PRO A 17 17.03 -9.56 5.42
N ASP A 18 17.29 -8.79 6.47
CA ASP A 18 16.80 -9.02 7.84
C ASP A 18 15.33 -8.59 8.06
N LEU A 19 14.70 -7.96 7.07
CA LEU A 19 13.32 -7.48 7.21
C LEU A 19 12.32 -8.64 7.10
N LYS A 20 11.36 -8.63 8.02
CA LYS A 20 10.14 -9.45 7.92
C LYS A 20 9.27 -8.96 6.77
N VAL A 21 8.80 -9.88 5.94
CA VAL A 21 7.90 -9.59 4.82
C VAL A 21 6.46 -9.89 5.25
N VAL A 22 5.59 -8.86 5.19
CA VAL A 22 4.17 -9.00 5.52
C VAL A 22 3.34 -8.80 4.26
N LYS A 23 2.65 -9.85 3.83
CA LYS A 23 1.72 -9.88 2.71
C LYS A 23 0.31 -9.62 3.25
N LEU A 24 -0.23 -8.42 3.00
CA LEU A 24 -1.54 -7.99 3.46
C LEU A 24 -2.47 -7.73 2.27
N ALA A 25 -3.56 -8.48 2.16
CA ALA A 25 -4.52 -8.36 1.07
C ALA A 25 -5.93 -8.74 1.51
N ASP A 26 -6.93 -8.45 0.66
CA ASP A 26 -8.27 -8.98 0.84
C ASP A 26 -8.32 -10.51 0.63
N GLY A 27 -9.52 -11.11 0.69
CA GLY A 27 -9.67 -12.55 0.55
C GLY A 27 -9.68 -13.09 -0.87
N ALA A 28 -9.40 -12.27 -1.90
CA ALA A 28 -9.46 -12.69 -3.30
C ALA A 28 -8.32 -13.65 -3.65
N GLU A 29 -8.65 -14.78 -4.28
CA GLU A 29 -7.68 -15.83 -4.62
C GLU A 29 -6.54 -15.34 -5.52
N GLU A 30 -6.84 -14.49 -6.50
CA GLU A 30 -5.84 -13.94 -7.43
C GLU A 30 -4.78 -13.09 -6.71
N ASN A 31 -5.16 -12.38 -5.64
CA ASN A 31 -4.19 -11.61 -4.84
C ASN A 31 -3.22 -12.56 -4.15
N TRP A 32 -3.72 -13.64 -3.55
CA TRP A 32 -2.89 -14.62 -2.86
C TRP A 32 -2.02 -15.41 -3.83
N ARG A 33 -2.53 -15.79 -4.99
CA ARG A 33 -1.73 -16.44 -6.03
C ARG A 33 -0.51 -15.60 -6.40
N PHE A 34 -0.71 -14.31 -6.63
CA PHE A 34 0.39 -13.40 -6.94
C PHE A 34 1.36 -13.20 -5.76
N LEU A 35 0.84 -13.02 -4.54
CA LEU A 35 1.68 -12.77 -3.35
C LEU A 35 2.45 -14.02 -2.89
N ASP A 36 1.87 -15.20 -3.06
CA ASP A 36 2.51 -16.48 -2.74
C ASP A 36 3.62 -16.80 -3.74
N ASP A 37 3.47 -16.41 -5.01
CA ASP A 37 4.47 -16.57 -6.10
C ASP A 37 5.47 -15.38 -6.20
N LEU A 38 5.43 -14.41 -5.28
CA LEU A 38 6.27 -13.21 -5.35
C LEU A 38 7.76 -13.54 -5.19
N ASP A 39 8.58 -13.23 -6.20
CA ASP A 39 10.03 -13.43 -6.13
C ASP A 39 10.71 -12.33 -5.31
N LEU A 40 11.21 -12.70 -4.13
CA LEU A 40 11.93 -11.79 -3.23
C LEU A 40 13.38 -11.49 -3.66
N GLY A 41 13.90 -12.17 -4.70
CA GLY A 41 15.23 -11.90 -5.27
C GLY A 41 16.40 -12.21 -4.34
N LEU A 42 16.16 -13.00 -3.30
CA LEU A 42 17.18 -13.43 -2.35
C LEU A 42 17.76 -14.79 -2.76
N PRO A 43 19.04 -15.07 -2.47
CA PRO A 43 19.61 -16.40 -2.69
C PRO A 43 18.96 -17.43 -1.75
N PRO A 44 18.93 -18.74 -2.11
CA PRO A 44 18.23 -19.77 -1.34
C PRO A 44 18.55 -19.81 0.17
N PRO A 45 19.80 -19.60 0.63
CA PRO A 45 20.09 -19.58 2.07
C PRO A 45 19.36 -18.47 2.82
N LEU A 46 19.25 -17.27 2.22
CA LEU A 46 18.58 -16.13 2.85
C LEU A 46 17.07 -16.24 2.74
N LEU A 47 16.53 -16.81 1.65
CA LEU A 47 15.08 -17.01 1.51
C LEU A 47 14.49 -17.85 2.65
N VAL A 48 15.22 -18.85 3.15
CA VAL A 48 14.74 -19.70 4.25
C VAL A 48 14.74 -18.97 5.60
N GLU A 49 15.56 -17.93 5.73
CA GLU A 49 15.67 -17.12 6.96
C GLU A 49 14.68 -15.95 7.00
N VAL A 50 14.13 -15.54 5.85
CA VAL A 50 13.14 -14.45 5.82
C VAL A 50 11.88 -14.90 6.53
N GLU A 51 11.54 -14.14 7.57
CA GLU A 51 10.26 -14.30 8.23
C GLU A 51 9.15 -13.72 7.35
N GLU A 52 8.14 -14.53 7.04
CA GLU A 52 6.99 -14.13 6.23
C GLU A 52 5.68 -14.26 7.00
N ALA A 53 4.76 -13.32 6.80
CA ALA A 53 3.40 -13.40 7.30
C ALA A 53 2.38 -13.04 6.21
N SER A 54 1.40 -13.91 5.99
CA SER A 54 0.26 -13.65 5.10
C SER A 54 -0.98 -13.35 5.94
N ILE A 55 -1.53 -12.15 5.79
CA ILE A 55 -2.59 -11.60 6.62
C ILE A 55 -3.76 -11.16 5.73
N VAL A 56 -4.96 -11.69 6.00
CA VAL A 56 -6.16 -11.15 5.36
C VAL A 56 -6.57 -9.86 6.03
N ASP A 57 -6.92 -8.85 5.22
CA ASP A 57 -7.41 -7.57 5.71
C ASP A 57 -8.56 -7.77 6.71
N PHE A 58 -8.36 -7.28 7.93
CA PHE A 58 -9.31 -7.43 9.02
C PHE A 58 -10.65 -6.76 8.71
N TYR A 59 -10.64 -5.57 8.10
CA TYR A 59 -11.88 -4.85 7.81
C TYR A 59 -12.68 -5.56 6.73
N HIS A 60 -12.02 -6.10 5.71
CA HIS A 60 -12.66 -6.94 4.70
C HIS A 60 -13.22 -8.24 5.32
N ALA A 61 -12.46 -8.90 6.20
CA ALA A 61 -12.98 -10.03 6.97
C ALA A 61 -14.22 -9.66 7.81
N THR A 62 -14.27 -8.43 8.36
CA THR A 62 -15.45 -7.95 9.07
C THR A 62 -16.66 -7.71 8.17
N GLU A 63 -16.48 -7.38 6.90
CA GLU A 63 -17.60 -7.28 5.95
C GLU A 63 -18.26 -8.65 5.73
N HIS A 64 -17.46 -9.70 5.57
CA HIS A 64 -17.93 -11.09 5.50
C HIS A 64 -18.62 -11.51 6.81
N LEU A 65 -18.04 -11.14 7.96
CA LEU A 65 -18.67 -11.38 9.26
C LEU A 65 -20.03 -10.69 9.38
N LYS A 66 -20.15 -9.44 8.92
CA LYS A 66 -21.39 -8.67 8.96
C LYS A 66 -22.47 -9.32 8.12
N LYS A 67 -22.14 -9.71 6.88
CA LYS A 67 -23.04 -10.46 5.99
C LYS A 67 -23.53 -11.75 6.64
N ALA A 68 -22.63 -12.48 7.33
CA ALA A 68 -22.99 -13.70 8.03
C ALA A 68 -23.96 -13.44 9.20
N CYS A 69 -23.69 -12.43 10.03
CA CYS A 69 -24.56 -12.05 11.13
C CYS A 69 -25.95 -11.62 10.63
N ASP A 70 -26.01 -10.83 9.57
CA ASP A 70 -27.27 -10.39 8.96
C ASP A 70 -28.07 -11.56 8.36
N ALA A 71 -27.40 -12.56 7.79
CA ALA A 71 -28.07 -13.76 7.30
C ALA A 71 -28.61 -14.64 8.43
N ILE A 72 -27.91 -14.70 9.57
CA ILE A 72 -28.29 -15.50 10.74
C ILE A 72 -29.45 -14.87 11.52
N TRP A 73 -29.37 -13.56 11.77
CA TRP A 73 -30.35 -12.79 12.57
C TRP A 73 -31.09 -11.77 11.71
N ASN A 74 -31.57 -12.22 10.55
CA ASN A 74 -32.24 -11.37 9.55
C ASN A 74 -33.55 -10.75 10.04
N ASP A 75 -34.18 -11.35 11.04
CA ASP A 75 -35.40 -10.89 11.70
C ASP A 75 -35.15 -10.00 12.94
N ASN A 76 -33.88 -9.86 13.36
CA ASN A 76 -33.52 -9.12 14.56
C ASN A 76 -32.23 -8.32 14.35
N ALA A 77 -32.37 -7.14 13.78
CA ALA A 77 -31.26 -6.23 13.50
C ALA A 77 -30.44 -5.85 14.75
N VAL A 78 -31.09 -5.73 15.91
CA VAL A 78 -30.42 -5.42 17.18
C VAL A 78 -29.49 -6.57 17.58
N LYS A 79 -29.99 -7.81 17.50
CA LYS A 79 -29.20 -9.01 17.78
C LYS A 79 -28.09 -9.21 16.74
N SER A 80 -28.37 -9.00 15.46
CA SER A 80 -27.35 -9.06 14.40
C SER A 80 -26.19 -8.11 14.71
N LYS A 81 -26.48 -6.86 15.05
CA LYS A 81 -25.47 -5.86 15.40
C LYS A 81 -24.68 -6.26 16.65
N ALA A 82 -25.36 -6.71 17.71
CA ALA A 82 -24.70 -7.11 18.95
C ALA A 82 -23.75 -8.30 18.75
N GLU A 83 -24.20 -9.33 18.02
CA GLU A 83 -23.37 -10.50 17.72
C GLU A 83 -22.23 -10.15 16.77
N PHE A 84 -22.45 -9.26 15.79
CA PHE A 84 -21.40 -8.74 14.93
C PHE A 84 -20.27 -8.08 15.74
N GLU A 85 -20.59 -7.15 16.64
CA GLU A 85 -19.57 -6.48 17.45
C GLU A 85 -18.84 -7.47 18.37
N ARG A 86 -19.57 -8.44 18.93
CA ARG A 86 -18.98 -9.49 19.76
C ARG A 86 -18.00 -10.34 18.97
N TYR A 87 -18.40 -10.89 17.81
CA TYR A 87 -17.51 -11.70 16.97
C TYR A 87 -16.37 -10.88 16.37
N ARG A 88 -16.59 -9.61 16.06
CA ARG A 88 -15.56 -8.71 15.56
C ARG A 88 -14.45 -8.53 16.59
N THR A 89 -14.82 -8.35 17.85
CA THR A 89 -13.88 -8.26 18.98
C THR A 89 -13.15 -9.58 19.17
N LEU A 90 -13.88 -10.70 19.24
CA LEU A 90 -13.29 -12.04 19.37
C LEU A 90 -12.32 -12.37 18.24
N LEU A 91 -12.70 -12.08 16.99
CA LEU A 91 -11.86 -12.31 15.82
C LEU A 91 -10.54 -11.55 15.91
N LYS A 92 -10.57 -10.33 16.43
CA LYS A 92 -9.39 -9.45 16.53
C LYS A 92 -8.48 -9.79 17.71
N GLU A 93 -9.06 -10.11 18.86
CA GLU A 93 -8.36 -10.07 20.15
C GLU A 93 -8.09 -11.45 20.75
N GLU A 94 -8.82 -12.50 20.32
CA GLU A 94 -8.62 -13.85 20.84
C GLU A 94 -7.75 -14.71 19.92
N ASP A 95 -6.84 -15.49 20.49
CA ASP A 95 -5.96 -16.42 19.73
C ASP A 95 -6.78 -17.46 18.93
N ASN A 96 -7.95 -17.84 19.43
CA ASN A 96 -8.89 -18.77 18.76
C ASN A 96 -10.12 -18.03 18.17
N GLY A 97 -9.98 -16.74 17.85
CA GLY A 97 -11.06 -15.89 17.34
C GLY A 97 -11.72 -16.47 16.10
N VAL A 98 -10.93 -16.80 15.08
CA VAL A 98 -11.42 -17.38 13.82
C VAL A 98 -12.11 -18.74 14.01
N GLU A 99 -11.61 -19.59 14.90
CA GLU A 99 -12.24 -20.88 15.24
C GLU A 99 -13.63 -20.70 15.84
N THR A 100 -13.76 -19.69 16.70
CA THR A 100 -15.02 -19.37 17.36
C THR A 100 -16.05 -18.89 16.35
N VAL A 101 -15.64 -18.04 15.41
CA VAL A 101 -16.49 -17.60 14.28
C VAL A 101 -16.90 -18.80 13.42
N ILE A 102 -15.94 -19.60 12.94
CA ILE A 102 -16.22 -20.78 12.09
C ILE A 102 -17.18 -21.76 12.78
N ARG A 103 -16.97 -22.03 14.08
CA ARG A 103 -17.84 -22.93 14.85
C ARG A 103 -19.27 -22.41 14.93
N SER A 104 -19.44 -21.11 15.16
CA SER A 104 -20.75 -20.47 15.20
C SER A 104 -21.45 -20.51 13.84
N LEU A 105 -20.75 -20.12 12.77
CA LEU A 105 -21.28 -20.16 11.41
C LEU A 105 -21.70 -21.59 11.03
N LYS A 106 -20.89 -22.60 11.37
CA LYS A 106 -21.23 -24.02 11.16
C LYS A 106 -22.50 -24.43 11.90
N TYR A 107 -22.67 -23.98 13.15
CA TYR A 107 -23.87 -24.27 13.96
C TYR A 107 -25.14 -23.69 13.32
N HIS A 108 -25.07 -22.44 12.84
CA HIS A 108 -26.19 -21.76 12.20
C HIS A 108 -26.47 -22.29 10.79
N PHE A 109 -25.44 -22.61 10.01
CA PHE A 109 -25.55 -23.26 8.70
C PHE A 109 -26.37 -24.56 8.78
N GLY A 110 -26.14 -25.39 9.81
CA GLY A 110 -26.88 -26.63 10.02
C GLY A 110 -28.39 -26.44 10.24
N ARG A 111 -28.81 -25.25 10.69
CA ARG A 111 -30.21 -24.92 11.01
C ARG A 111 -30.89 -24.04 9.95
N ALA A 112 -30.10 -23.40 9.10
CA ALA A 112 -30.59 -22.56 8.03
C ALA A 112 -31.24 -23.38 6.90
N ARG A 113 -32.14 -22.72 6.16
CA ARG A 113 -32.86 -23.25 5.00
C ARG A 113 -32.84 -22.22 3.88
N SER A 114 -33.01 -22.69 2.64
CA SER A 114 -33.10 -21.88 1.42
C SER A 114 -31.99 -20.84 1.30
N SER A 115 -32.31 -19.62 0.85
CA SER A 115 -31.35 -18.53 0.60
C SER A 115 -30.48 -18.17 1.81
N ARG A 116 -31.01 -18.31 3.03
CA ARG A 116 -30.21 -18.07 4.25
C ARG A 116 -29.07 -19.08 4.38
N ARG A 117 -29.30 -20.33 3.99
CA ARG A 117 -28.28 -21.38 4.04
C ARG A 117 -27.13 -21.06 3.08
N GLU A 118 -27.46 -20.64 1.86
CA GLU A 118 -26.49 -20.26 0.83
C GLU A 118 -25.65 -19.05 1.28
N LEU A 119 -26.30 -18.01 1.82
CA LEU A 119 -25.59 -16.83 2.34
C LEU A 119 -24.61 -17.20 3.47
N ILE A 120 -25.03 -18.05 4.41
CA ILE A 120 -24.15 -18.50 5.51
C ILE A 120 -23.02 -19.39 4.98
N GLU A 121 -23.30 -20.24 3.99
CA GLU A 121 -22.32 -21.14 3.37
C GLU A 121 -21.19 -20.38 2.68
N GLU A 122 -21.53 -19.33 1.94
CA GLU A 122 -20.56 -18.44 1.30
C GLU A 122 -19.60 -17.85 2.35
N GLN A 123 -20.15 -17.28 3.43
CA GLN A 123 -19.32 -16.67 4.47
C GLN A 123 -18.52 -17.73 5.26
N LEU A 124 -19.11 -18.89 5.55
CA LEU A 124 -18.41 -20.00 6.20
C LEU A 124 -17.25 -20.52 5.35
N THR A 125 -17.42 -20.57 4.02
CA THR A 125 -16.38 -20.98 3.08
C THR A 125 -15.24 -19.96 3.07
N TYR A 126 -15.57 -18.67 3.03
CA TYR A 126 -14.57 -17.59 3.15
C TYR A 126 -13.70 -17.74 4.41
N PHE A 127 -14.32 -17.87 5.60
CA PHE A 127 -13.57 -18.00 6.86
C PHE A 127 -12.74 -19.28 6.92
N ARG A 128 -13.20 -20.37 6.30
CA ARG A 128 -12.40 -21.62 6.20
C ARG A 128 -11.18 -21.46 5.32
N ASN A 129 -11.36 -20.85 4.14
CA ASN A 129 -10.29 -20.68 3.17
C ASN A 129 -9.20 -19.71 3.67
N GLN A 130 -9.61 -18.71 4.46
CA GLN A 130 -8.70 -17.69 4.98
C GLN A 130 -8.22 -17.94 6.43
N ARG A 131 -8.64 -19.07 7.02
CA ARG A 131 -8.41 -19.42 8.43
C ARG A 131 -6.97 -19.21 8.91
N HIS A 132 -5.98 -19.64 8.13
CA HIS A 132 -4.56 -19.58 8.50
C HIS A 132 -3.99 -18.15 8.47
N ARG A 133 -4.66 -17.22 7.78
CA ARG A 133 -4.26 -15.81 7.61
C ARG A 133 -4.97 -14.86 8.59
N MET A 134 -5.68 -15.39 9.58
CA MET A 134 -6.53 -14.63 10.53
C MET A 134 -6.06 -14.73 11.99
N GLN A 135 -4.75 -14.87 12.22
CA GLN A 135 -4.16 -14.92 13.56
C GLN A 135 -4.00 -13.49 14.15
N TYR A 136 -5.08 -12.70 14.13
CA TYR A 136 -5.04 -11.25 14.39
C TYR A 136 -4.50 -10.90 15.79
N ALA A 137 -4.85 -11.67 16.82
CA ALA A 137 -4.36 -11.44 18.18
C ALA A 137 -2.83 -11.58 18.26
N GLN A 138 -2.26 -12.55 17.54
CA GLN A 138 -0.81 -12.71 17.41
C GLN A 138 -0.20 -11.55 16.61
N TYR A 139 -0.77 -11.22 15.45
CA TYR A 139 -0.28 -10.14 14.61
C TYR A 139 -0.23 -8.80 15.36
N LEU A 140 -1.24 -8.51 16.18
CA LEU A 140 -1.26 -7.33 17.04
C LEU A 140 -0.18 -7.34 18.12
N ARG A 141 0.09 -8.51 18.75
CA ARG A 141 1.18 -8.66 19.73
C ARG A 141 2.56 -8.46 19.09
N GLU A 142 2.72 -8.87 17.84
CA GLU A 142 3.94 -8.68 17.05
C GLU A 142 4.05 -7.29 16.41
N GLY A 143 3.03 -6.44 16.54
CA GLY A 143 2.99 -5.10 15.93
C GLY A 143 2.83 -5.11 14.41
N LEU A 144 2.35 -6.21 13.82
CA LEU A 144 2.12 -6.33 12.39
C LEU A 144 0.85 -5.58 11.95
N PRO A 145 0.82 -5.04 10.72
CA PRO A 145 -0.39 -4.44 10.18
C PRO A 145 -1.45 -5.50 9.91
N ILE A 146 -2.68 -5.24 10.36
CA ILE A 146 -3.84 -6.12 10.12
C ILE A 146 -4.87 -5.53 9.15
N GLY A 147 -4.65 -4.30 8.66
CA GLY A 147 -5.58 -3.60 7.80
C GLY A 147 -4.91 -2.68 6.78
N SER A 148 -5.42 -2.65 5.56
CA SER A 148 -4.94 -1.90 4.39
C SER A 148 -5.34 -0.43 4.41
N GLY A 149 -5.99 0.07 5.47
CA GLY A 149 -6.51 1.43 5.53
C GLY A 149 -5.48 2.53 5.24
N VAL A 150 -4.21 2.34 5.62
CA VAL A 150 -3.12 3.26 5.26
C VAL A 150 -2.86 3.28 3.76
N ILE A 151 -2.88 2.09 3.12
CA ILE A 151 -2.71 1.93 1.68
C ILE A 151 -3.91 2.52 0.94
N GLU A 152 -5.14 2.27 1.39
CA GLU A 152 -6.35 2.85 0.81
C GLU A 152 -6.36 4.37 0.90
N ALA A 153 -5.96 4.92 2.06
CA ALA A 153 -5.81 6.36 2.24
C ALA A 153 -4.78 6.92 1.25
N ALA A 154 -3.62 6.27 1.11
CA ALA A 154 -2.61 6.64 0.14
C ALA A 154 -3.15 6.57 -1.30
N CYS A 155 -3.81 5.49 -1.72
CA CYS A 155 -4.44 5.37 -3.03
C CYS A 155 -5.49 6.48 -3.28
N LYS A 156 -6.25 6.85 -2.24
CA LYS A 156 -7.24 7.92 -2.31
C LYS A 156 -6.58 9.28 -2.54
N THR A 157 -5.54 9.62 -1.78
CA THR A 157 -4.88 10.93 -1.87
C THR A 157 -3.91 11.05 -3.04
N LEU A 158 -3.18 9.97 -3.34
CA LEU A 158 -2.17 9.93 -4.38
C LEU A 158 -2.84 9.89 -5.76
N ALA A 159 -3.71 8.90 -5.97
CA ALA A 159 -4.33 8.63 -7.27
C ALA A 159 -5.72 9.27 -7.38
N THR A 160 -6.67 8.89 -6.53
CA THR A 160 -8.09 9.24 -6.74
C THR A 160 -8.34 10.75 -6.76
N GLN A 161 -7.77 11.49 -5.80
CA GLN A 161 -7.95 12.95 -5.72
C GLN A 161 -7.48 13.70 -6.97
N ARG A 162 -6.52 13.16 -7.73
CA ARG A 162 -5.96 13.83 -8.91
C ARG A 162 -6.40 13.23 -10.22
N MET A 163 -6.55 11.91 -10.28
CA MET A 163 -6.76 11.17 -11.52
C MET A 163 -8.23 11.02 -11.89
N LYS A 164 -9.15 11.06 -10.91
CA LYS A 164 -10.59 10.79 -11.09
C LYS A 164 -11.48 12.04 -11.03
N GLN A 165 -10.96 13.23 -11.37
CA GLN A 165 -11.80 14.44 -11.41
C GLN A 165 -12.53 14.57 -12.76
N SER A 166 -13.60 15.37 -12.78
CA SER A 166 -14.42 15.58 -13.98
C SER A 166 -13.60 16.15 -15.14
N GLY A 167 -13.81 15.62 -16.35
CA GLY A 167 -13.14 16.06 -17.57
C GLY A 167 -11.68 15.61 -17.72
N MET A 168 -11.16 14.77 -16.83
CA MET A 168 -9.78 14.29 -16.91
C MET A 168 -9.65 13.02 -17.73
N SER A 169 -8.67 13.00 -18.62
CA SER A 169 -8.23 11.83 -19.37
C SER A 169 -6.72 11.80 -19.40
N TRP A 170 -6.14 10.62 -19.22
CA TRP A 170 -4.70 10.42 -19.12
C TRP A 170 -4.26 9.27 -20.00
N GLY A 171 -3.20 9.47 -20.78
CA GLY A 171 -2.44 8.35 -21.31
C GLY A 171 -1.65 7.66 -20.19
N GLN A 172 -1.30 6.38 -20.38
CA GLN A 172 -0.61 5.58 -19.36
C GLN A 172 0.69 6.25 -18.86
N ASN A 173 1.54 6.70 -19.79
CA ASN A 173 2.81 7.35 -19.44
C ASN A 173 2.60 8.68 -18.69
N GLY A 174 1.66 9.51 -19.15
CA GLY A 174 1.35 10.79 -18.52
C GLY A 174 0.75 10.63 -17.13
N GLY A 175 -0.15 9.66 -16.96
CA GLY A 175 -0.72 9.33 -15.66
C GLY A 175 0.34 8.79 -14.69
N GLN A 176 1.20 7.88 -15.14
CA GLN A 176 2.29 7.35 -14.32
C GLN A 176 3.26 8.45 -13.88
N ALA A 177 3.66 9.35 -14.78
CA ALA A 177 4.54 10.47 -14.44
C ALA A 177 3.96 11.36 -13.33
N ILE A 178 2.66 11.67 -13.39
CA ILE A 178 1.97 12.44 -12.35
C ILE A 178 1.95 11.68 -11.03
N LEU A 179 1.65 10.38 -11.05
CA LEU A 179 1.64 9.55 -9.84
C LEU A 179 3.03 9.46 -9.20
N THR A 180 4.09 9.31 -10.00
CA THR A 180 5.48 9.29 -9.53
C THR A 180 5.89 10.62 -8.87
N LEU A 181 5.58 11.76 -9.49
CA LEU A 181 5.90 13.06 -8.87
C LEU A 181 5.11 13.28 -7.57
N ARG A 182 3.83 12.91 -7.57
CA ARG A 182 2.99 13.02 -6.37
C ARG A 182 3.45 12.07 -5.26
N SER A 183 3.94 10.87 -5.58
CA SER A 183 4.41 9.91 -4.58
C SER A 183 5.67 10.43 -3.90
N LEU A 184 6.60 11.05 -4.65
CA LEU A 184 7.76 11.74 -4.08
C LEU A 184 7.36 12.87 -3.12
N ILE A 185 6.41 13.71 -3.51
CA ILE A 185 5.93 14.82 -2.67
C ILE A 185 5.25 14.28 -1.40
N GLN A 186 4.31 13.33 -1.55
CA GLN A 186 3.51 12.83 -0.43
C GLN A 186 4.31 11.97 0.55
N SER A 187 5.39 11.34 0.09
CA SER A 187 6.32 10.57 0.93
C SER A 187 7.43 11.40 1.57
N ASN A 188 7.43 12.73 1.38
CA ASN A 188 8.51 13.65 1.78
C ASN A 188 9.89 13.26 1.18
N ARG A 189 9.89 12.68 -0.02
CA ARG A 189 11.08 12.27 -0.79
C ARG A 189 11.35 13.17 -1.99
N TRP A 190 10.71 14.34 -2.04
CA TRP A 190 10.81 15.26 -3.18
C TRP A 190 12.25 15.66 -3.45
N GLU A 191 13.02 16.07 -2.44
CA GLU A 191 14.37 16.57 -2.65
C GLU A 191 15.30 15.49 -3.21
N GLN A 192 15.26 14.27 -2.64
CA GLN A 192 16.06 13.14 -3.13
C GLN A 192 15.65 12.75 -4.55
N GLY A 193 14.33 12.65 -4.80
CA GLY A 193 13.82 12.32 -6.13
C GLY A 193 14.14 13.40 -7.17
N TRP A 194 14.03 14.68 -6.81
CA TRP A 194 14.33 15.80 -7.68
C TRP A 194 15.80 15.87 -8.07
N GLN A 195 16.72 15.53 -7.15
CA GLN A 195 18.15 15.45 -7.46
C GLN A 195 18.45 14.42 -8.55
N LEU A 196 17.74 13.30 -8.56
CA LEU A 196 17.83 12.28 -9.62
C LEU A 196 17.21 12.79 -10.92
N LEU A 197 15.97 13.29 -10.86
CA LEU A 197 15.24 13.75 -12.05
C LEU A 197 15.95 14.91 -12.76
N ARG A 198 16.45 15.90 -12.03
CA ARG A 198 17.09 17.07 -12.64
C ARG A 198 18.35 16.70 -13.43
N ALA A 199 19.04 15.61 -13.07
CA ALA A 199 20.22 15.15 -13.80
C ALA A 199 19.86 14.71 -15.22
N ASP A 200 18.68 14.10 -15.40
CA ASP A 200 18.20 13.59 -16.68
C ASP A 200 17.48 14.66 -17.51
N PHE A 201 16.81 15.62 -16.85
CA PHE A 201 16.04 16.68 -17.50
C PHE A 201 16.81 18.00 -17.68
N CYS A 202 18.14 17.95 -17.81
CA CYS A 202 18.95 19.12 -18.18
C CYS A 202 18.93 19.36 -19.69
N LYS A 203 18.36 20.49 -20.13
CA LYS A 203 18.55 20.99 -21.49
C LYS A 203 19.64 22.06 -21.50
N GLN A 204 20.65 21.92 -22.35
CA GLN A 204 21.62 22.99 -22.56
C GLN A 204 20.92 24.22 -23.12
N VAL A 205 21.02 25.34 -22.40
CA VAL A 205 20.54 26.64 -22.85
C VAL A 205 21.73 27.47 -23.28
N ASN A 206 21.78 27.83 -24.56
CA ASN A 206 22.76 28.80 -25.05
C ASN A 206 22.29 30.19 -24.64
N VAL A 207 22.92 30.76 -23.61
CA VAL A 207 22.71 32.15 -23.24
C VAL A 207 23.38 33.02 -24.28
N VAL A 208 22.59 33.52 -25.23
CA VAL A 208 23.04 34.60 -26.12
C VAL A 208 23.17 35.84 -25.24
N LYS A 209 24.41 36.19 -24.86
CA LYS A 209 24.66 37.51 -24.27
C LYS A 209 24.19 38.53 -25.30
N SER A 210 23.14 39.28 -24.96
CA SER A 210 22.84 40.53 -25.63
C SER A 210 24.16 41.32 -25.71
N LYS A 211 24.58 41.68 -26.92
CA LYS A 211 25.60 42.72 -27.07
C LYS A 211 25.00 43.93 -26.37
N HIS A 212 25.47 44.24 -25.17
CA HIS A 212 25.33 45.59 -24.67
C HIS A 212 26.02 46.47 -25.70
N ASP A 213 25.20 47.16 -26.48
CA ASP A 213 25.62 48.33 -27.20
C ASP A 213 26.15 49.27 -26.12
N SER A 214 27.46 49.43 -26.10
CA SER A 214 28.17 50.27 -25.15
C SER A 214 27.93 51.73 -25.52
N SER A 215 26.70 52.18 -25.31
CA SER A 215 26.33 53.59 -25.24
C SER A 215 25.03 53.68 -24.46
N LEU A 216 25.13 53.93 -23.16
CA LEU A 216 24.35 54.91 -22.40
C LEU A 216 24.62 54.72 -20.90
N THR A 217 25.49 55.59 -20.40
CA THR A 217 25.52 56.25 -19.07
C THR A 217 25.25 55.43 -17.81
N GLN A 218 26.29 55.40 -16.96
CA GLN A 218 26.27 54.99 -15.55
C GLN A 218 25.13 55.66 -14.77
N HIS A 219 24.28 54.85 -14.14
CA HIS A 219 23.72 55.19 -12.84
C HIS A 219 23.87 53.99 -11.90
N GLN A 220 24.58 54.22 -10.81
CA GLN A 220 24.77 53.30 -9.70
C GLN A 220 23.43 53.04 -9.00
N GLU A 221 23.03 51.78 -8.89
CA GLU A 221 22.15 51.32 -7.81
C GLU A 221 22.85 50.21 -7.04
N ALA A 222 22.86 50.36 -5.71
CA ALA A 222 23.61 49.53 -4.78
C ALA A 222 22.99 48.13 -4.61
N PRO A 223 23.79 47.09 -4.31
CA PRO A 223 23.27 45.74 -4.13
C PRO A 223 22.59 45.55 -2.77
N ILE A 224 21.42 44.90 -2.78
CA ILE A 224 20.73 44.40 -1.59
C ILE A 224 21.39 43.09 -1.15
N PRO A 225 21.77 42.90 0.13
CA PRO A 225 22.43 41.68 0.57
C PRO A 225 21.41 40.54 0.78
N VAL A 226 21.70 39.36 0.23
CA VAL A 226 21.00 38.11 0.57
C VAL A 226 21.88 37.30 1.52
N TRP A 227 21.32 36.97 2.67
CA TRP A 227 21.95 36.17 3.71
C TRP A 227 22.09 34.70 3.30
N THR A 228 23.26 34.12 3.59
CA THR A 228 23.65 32.72 3.42
C THR A 228 22.96 31.80 4.44
N ASN A 229 22.91 30.48 4.18
CA ASN A 229 23.68 29.52 4.97
C ASN A 229 23.57 28.04 4.55
N ASN A 230 24.77 27.45 4.47
CA ASN A 230 25.17 26.11 4.87
C ASN A 230 25.13 24.93 3.89
N ASN A 231 26.32 24.69 3.34
CA ASN A 231 26.91 23.39 3.02
C ASN A 231 26.71 22.35 4.13
N VAL A 232 26.28 21.15 3.75
CA VAL A 232 27.02 19.89 3.98
C VAL A 232 26.79 19.01 2.75
N ALA A 233 27.86 18.69 2.03
CA ALA A 233 27.84 17.68 0.98
C ALA A 233 28.18 16.34 1.65
N ASP A 234 27.29 15.35 1.53
CA ASP A 234 27.62 13.96 1.79
C ASP A 234 27.36 13.18 0.50
N THR A 235 28.43 12.62 -0.05
CA THR A 235 28.47 11.91 -1.33
C THR A 235 28.42 10.41 -1.07
N SER A 236 27.25 9.80 -1.30
CA SER A 236 27.15 8.35 -1.51
C SER A 236 26.62 8.08 -2.91
N TYR A 237 27.50 7.53 -3.75
CA TYR A 237 27.26 7.17 -5.14
C TYR A 237 26.11 6.14 -5.26
N TYR A 238 25.02 6.54 -5.91
CA TYR A 238 24.06 5.60 -6.51
C TYR A 238 24.38 5.48 -8.00
N HIS A 239 24.77 4.29 -8.42
CA HIS A 239 24.75 3.92 -9.83
C HIS A 239 23.30 3.70 -10.25
N SER A 240 22.70 4.67 -10.94
CA SER A 240 21.44 4.51 -11.64
C SER A 240 21.66 3.63 -12.88
N LEU A 241 20.90 2.54 -12.97
CA LEU A 241 20.75 1.77 -14.21
C LEU A 241 19.89 2.58 -15.19
N PRO A 242 20.18 2.53 -16.50
CA PRO A 242 19.48 3.32 -17.50
C PRO A 242 18.06 2.80 -17.69
N LEU A 243 17.08 3.71 -17.58
CA LEU A 243 15.73 3.48 -18.10
C LEU A 243 15.83 3.43 -19.63
N VAL A 244 15.73 2.22 -20.19
CA VAL A 244 15.69 1.99 -21.64
C VAL A 244 14.30 2.32 -22.17
N ALA A 245 14.32 2.99 -23.33
CA ALA A 245 13.22 3.56 -24.11
C ALA A 245 12.19 2.54 -24.64
#